data_AF-A0A2W6TC50-F1
#
_entry.id   AF-A0A2W6TC50-F1
#
_cell.length_a   1.000
_cell.length_b   1.000
_cell.length_c   1.000
_cell.angle_alpha   90.00
_cell.angle_beta   90.00
_cell.angle_gamma   90.00
#
_symmetry.space_group_name_H-M   'P 1'
#
loop_
_entity.id
_entity.type
_entity.pdbx_description
1 polymer ?
#
loop_
_entity_poly.entity_id
_entity_poly.type
_entity_poly.pdbx_seq_one_letter_code
_entity_poly.pdbx_strand_id
1 'polypeptide(L)'
;KFPDWEKEIRAYYNNWTTMLKSDIPQNVEVLRKLAKTHYHLFGLTNWSEETFPYALENYDFFQLFDGKIVVSGTEKLIKPDPKIWYVLLERYHLNAQESVFIDDSLKNIETARSLGFETVHITPETNLEKELIDLGIQF
;
A
#
# COMPACT_ATOMS: atom_id res chain seq x y z
N LYS A 1 1.09 6.22 -33.50
CA LYS A 1 2.52 6.42 -33.17
C LYS A 1 2.71 7.90 -32.89
N PHE A 2 2.89 8.29 -31.62
CA PHE A 2 3.09 9.68 -31.20
C PHE A 2 4.50 9.82 -30.62
N PRO A 3 5.48 10.33 -31.38
CA PRO A 3 6.89 10.40 -30.95
C PRO A 3 7.19 11.55 -29.98
N ASP A 4 6.26 12.49 -29.80
CA ASP A 4 6.58 13.78 -29.15
C ASP A 4 6.41 13.79 -27.63
N TRP A 5 5.92 12.70 -27.03
CA TRP A 5 5.78 12.59 -25.57
C TRP A 5 6.96 11.86 -24.91
N GLU A 6 7.92 11.33 -25.68
CA GLU A 6 8.98 10.49 -25.13
C GLU A 6 9.90 11.24 -24.14
N LYS A 7 10.15 12.54 -24.38
CA LYS A 7 10.97 13.37 -23.47
C LYS A 7 10.23 13.77 -22.19
N GLU A 8 8.95 14.07 -22.28
CA GLU A 8 8.14 14.48 -21.12
C GLU A 8 7.79 13.26 -20.25
N ILE A 9 7.51 12.12 -20.89
CA ILE A 9 7.35 10.83 -20.23
C ILE A 9 8.66 10.44 -19.52
N ARG A 10 9.82 10.51 -20.20
CA ARG A 10 11.13 10.25 -19.55
C ARG A 10 11.47 11.22 -18.42
N ALA A 11 11.09 12.49 -18.52
CA ALA A 11 11.29 13.46 -17.43
C ALA A 11 10.41 13.16 -16.21
N TYR A 12 9.18 12.67 -16.42
CA TYR A 12 8.32 12.15 -15.36
C TYR A 12 8.94 10.92 -14.69
N TYR A 13 9.48 9.97 -15.47
CA TYR A 13 10.18 8.79 -14.93
C TYR A 13 11.48 9.13 -14.17
N ASN A 14 12.25 10.11 -14.65
CA ASN A 14 13.51 10.53 -14.04
C ASN A 14 13.31 11.31 -12.73
N ASN A 15 12.19 12.01 -12.56
CA ASN A 15 11.84 12.71 -11.33
C ASN A 15 10.98 11.87 -10.37
N TRP A 16 10.36 10.79 -10.84
CA TRP A 16 9.54 9.87 -10.02
C TRP A 16 10.38 9.16 -8.94
N THR A 17 11.62 8.77 -9.25
CA THR A 17 12.57 8.19 -8.28
C THR A 17 12.94 9.16 -7.15
N THR A 18 12.73 10.47 -7.36
CA THR A 18 12.92 11.52 -6.35
C THR A 18 11.64 11.77 -5.54
N MET A 19 10.46 11.44 -6.08
CA MET A 19 9.15 11.50 -5.41
C MET A 19 8.80 10.25 -4.61
N LEU A 20 9.43 9.11 -4.93
CA LEU A 20 9.60 8.01 -4.01
C LEU A 20 10.38 8.55 -2.81
N LYS A 21 9.65 9.09 -1.82
CA LYS A 21 10.14 9.16 -0.46
C LYS A 21 10.67 7.76 -0.19
N SER A 22 11.96 7.66 0.13
CA SER A 22 12.60 6.41 0.51
C SER A 22 11.69 5.62 1.45
N ASP A 23 11.89 4.31 1.51
CA ASP A 23 11.31 3.52 2.57
C ASP A 23 11.40 4.25 3.92
N ILE A 24 10.32 4.19 4.70
CA ILE A 24 10.33 4.68 6.08
C ILE A 24 10.85 3.50 6.88
N PRO A 25 12.14 3.47 7.27
CA PRO A 25 12.78 2.22 7.69
C PRO A 25 12.12 1.61 8.92
N GLN A 26 11.56 2.46 9.80
CA GLN A 26 10.80 2.02 10.97
C GLN A 26 9.53 1.26 10.60
N ASN A 27 8.79 1.71 9.59
CA ASN A 27 7.56 1.03 9.13
C ASN A 27 7.91 -0.26 8.38
N VAL A 28 9.02 -0.27 7.63
CA VAL A 28 9.51 -1.49 6.97
C VAL A 28 9.94 -2.53 8.00
N GLU A 29 10.57 -2.12 9.10
CA GLU A 29 10.93 -3.06 10.18
C GLU A 29 9.67 -3.69 10.81
N VAL A 30 8.59 -2.93 11.00
CA VAL A 30 7.30 -3.47 11.44
C VAL A 30 6.76 -4.50 10.45
N LEU A 31 6.79 -4.21 9.14
CA LEU A 31 6.39 -5.17 8.11
C LEU A 31 7.24 -6.45 8.17
N ARG A 32 8.56 -6.33 8.37
CA ARG A 32 9.48 -7.48 8.48
C ARG A 32 9.21 -8.32 9.73
N LYS A 33 8.82 -7.70 10.85
CA LYS A 33 8.39 -8.43 12.06
C LYS A 33 7.07 -9.15 11.82
N LEU A 34 6.06 -8.45 11.30
CA LEU A 34 4.76 -9.04 10.96
C LEU A 34 4.87 -10.23 10.00
N ALA A 35 5.75 -10.15 9.00
CA ALA A 35 6.00 -11.24 8.05
C ALA A 35 6.53 -12.54 8.69
N LYS A 36 7.03 -12.49 9.93
CA LYS A 36 7.48 -13.67 10.71
C LYS A 36 6.39 -14.25 11.60
N THR A 37 5.17 -13.70 11.55
CA THR A 37 4.03 -14.12 12.36
C THR A 37 3.00 -14.88 11.53
N HIS A 38 1.82 -15.10 12.11
CA HIS A 38 0.67 -15.68 11.43
C HIS A 38 -0.15 -14.65 10.63
N TYR A 39 0.16 -13.35 10.73
CA TYR A 39 -0.53 -12.32 9.95
C TYR A 39 -0.12 -12.37 8.48
N HIS A 40 -1.08 -12.12 7.60
CA HIS A 40 -0.85 -12.02 6.17
C HIS A 40 -0.78 -10.55 5.74
N LEU A 41 0.19 -10.24 4.89
CA LEU A 41 0.43 -8.88 4.39
C LEU A 41 -0.16 -8.71 2.99
N PHE A 42 -0.92 -7.63 2.79
CA PHE A 42 -1.55 -7.27 1.53
C PHE A 42 -1.29 -5.80 1.20
N GLY A 43 -1.10 -5.51 -0.09
CA GLY A 43 -0.93 -4.14 -0.58
C GLY A 43 -2.16 -3.61 -1.30
N LEU A 44 -2.52 -2.36 -1.06
CA LEU A 44 -3.54 -1.63 -1.81
C LEU A 44 -3.07 -0.20 -2.08
N THR A 45 -2.64 0.09 -3.31
CA THR A 45 -1.90 1.31 -3.63
C THR A 45 -2.49 2.12 -4.78
N ASN A 46 -2.45 3.44 -4.64
CA ASN A 46 -2.68 4.39 -5.72
C ASN A 46 -1.38 4.55 -6.52
N TRP A 47 -1.00 3.54 -7.31
CA TRP A 47 0.21 3.52 -8.13
C TRP A 47 -0.11 3.28 -9.60
N SER A 48 0.68 3.88 -10.49
CA SER A 48 0.67 3.55 -11.93
C SER A 48 1.16 2.12 -12.18
N GLU A 49 0.49 1.45 -13.12
CA GLU A 49 0.89 0.15 -13.66
C GLU A 49 2.28 0.20 -14.31
N GLU A 50 2.66 1.33 -14.89
CA GLU A 50 3.92 1.47 -15.63
C GLU A 50 5.14 1.61 -14.71
N THR A 51 4.98 2.23 -13.53
CA THR A 51 6.08 2.48 -12.58
C THR A 51 6.14 1.48 -11.44
N PHE A 52 5.07 0.72 -11.19
CA PHE A 52 5.04 -0.24 -10.09
C PHE A 52 6.08 -1.39 -10.23
N PRO A 53 6.33 -1.97 -11.43
CA PRO A 53 7.36 -3.00 -11.60
C PRO A 53 8.75 -2.54 -11.15
N TYR A 54 9.12 -1.28 -11.42
CA TYR A 54 10.38 -0.71 -10.95
C TYR A 54 10.47 -0.73 -9.41
N ALA A 55 9.37 -0.42 -8.70
CA ALA A 55 9.37 -0.45 -7.25
C ALA A 55 9.56 -1.87 -6.69
N LEU A 56 8.91 -2.87 -7.31
CA LEU A 56 9.10 -4.28 -6.94
C LEU A 56 10.55 -4.74 -7.10
N GLU A 57 11.25 -4.24 -8.13
CA GLU A 57 12.65 -4.60 -8.40
C GLU A 57 13.65 -3.89 -7.47
N ASN A 58 13.31 -2.70 -6.96
CA ASN A 58 14.25 -1.83 -6.22
C ASN A 58 14.02 -1.79 -4.71
N TYR A 59 12.87 -2.24 -4.21
CA TYR A 59 12.56 -2.28 -2.78
C TYR A 59 12.19 -3.70 -2.35
N ASP A 60 13.10 -4.34 -1.62
CA ASP A 60 13.01 -5.75 -1.22
C ASP A 60 11.79 -6.06 -0.35
N PHE A 61 11.31 -5.09 0.45
CA PHE A 61 10.17 -5.28 1.33
C PHE A 61 8.87 -5.59 0.56
N PHE A 62 8.77 -5.27 -0.73
CA PHE A 62 7.61 -5.68 -1.53
C PHE A 62 7.48 -7.20 -1.65
N GLN A 63 8.59 -7.94 -1.49
CA GLN A 63 8.56 -9.41 -1.48
C GLN A 63 7.78 -9.96 -0.28
N LEU A 64 7.67 -9.21 0.82
CA LEU A 64 6.94 -9.62 2.03
C LEU A 64 5.43 -9.74 1.81
N PHE A 65 4.91 -9.15 0.73
CA PHE A 65 3.50 -9.26 0.36
C PHE A 65 3.21 -10.52 -0.47
N ASP A 66 4.20 -11.33 -0.85
CA ASP A 66 4.04 -12.53 -1.68
C ASP A 66 3.25 -12.29 -2.99
N GLY A 67 3.41 -11.11 -3.60
CA GLY A 67 2.65 -10.71 -4.79
C GLY A 67 1.19 -10.34 -4.52
N LYS A 68 0.75 -10.30 -3.26
CA LYS A 68 -0.64 -9.97 -2.86
C LYS A 68 -0.87 -8.46 -2.82
N ILE A 69 -0.72 -7.80 -3.97
CA ILE A 69 -0.82 -6.34 -4.09
C ILE A 69 -1.85 -5.97 -5.15
N VAL A 70 -2.79 -5.10 -4.80
CA VAL A 70 -3.74 -4.47 -5.72
C VAL A 70 -3.22 -3.08 -6.08
N VAL A 71 -3.01 -2.86 -7.38
CA VAL A 71 -2.44 -1.65 -7.94
C VAL A 71 -3.52 -0.90 -8.71
N SER A 72 -3.87 0.31 -8.27
CA SER A 72 -4.90 1.15 -8.91
C SER A 72 -4.75 1.27 -10.41
N GLY A 73 -3.51 1.43 -10.89
CA GLY A 73 -3.20 1.62 -12.30
C GLY A 73 -3.56 0.40 -13.14
N THR A 74 -3.42 -0.80 -12.60
CA THR A 74 -3.83 -2.06 -13.25
C THR A 74 -5.35 -2.23 -13.21
N GLU A 75 -5.98 -1.93 -12.07
CA GLU A 75 -7.42 -2.08 -11.89
C GLU A 75 -8.26 -0.99 -12.58
N LYS A 76 -7.64 0.12 -13.00
CA LYS A 76 -8.32 1.35 -13.47
C LYS A 76 -9.35 1.86 -12.45
N LEU A 77 -9.06 1.65 -11.16
CA LEU A 77 -9.83 2.11 -10.00
C LEU A 77 -8.86 2.84 -9.06
N ILE A 78 -9.34 3.75 -8.22
CA ILE A 78 -8.47 4.52 -7.33
C ILE A 78 -9.12 4.73 -5.97
N LYS A 79 -8.33 4.72 -4.89
CA LYS A 79 -8.80 5.17 -3.59
C LYS A 79 -9.13 6.68 -3.66
N PRO A 80 -10.22 7.17 -3.05
CA PRO A 80 -11.07 6.49 -2.08
C PRO A 80 -12.35 5.85 -2.66
N ASP A 81 -12.42 5.46 -3.93
CA ASP A 81 -13.58 4.70 -4.43
C ASP A 81 -13.59 3.29 -3.77
N PRO A 82 -14.64 2.93 -3.00
CA PRO A 82 -14.71 1.65 -2.28
C PRO A 82 -14.55 0.42 -3.19
N LYS A 83 -14.81 0.54 -4.50
CA LYS A 83 -14.63 -0.56 -5.47
C LYS A 83 -13.26 -1.21 -5.41
N ILE A 84 -12.19 -0.44 -5.17
CA ILE A 84 -10.84 -1.00 -5.15
C ILE A 84 -10.58 -1.84 -3.88
N TRP A 85 -11.25 -1.54 -2.77
CA TRP A 85 -11.23 -2.40 -1.58
C TRP A 85 -12.01 -3.70 -1.84
N TYR A 86 -13.15 -3.66 -2.53
CA TYR A 86 -13.86 -4.88 -2.91
C TYR A 86 -13.02 -5.78 -3.81
N VAL A 87 -12.25 -5.23 -4.75
CA VAL A 87 -11.27 -6.00 -5.52
C VAL A 87 -10.27 -6.72 -4.61
N LEU A 88 -9.72 -6.04 -3.61
CA LEU A 88 -8.79 -6.64 -2.64
C LEU A 88 -9.45 -7.77 -1.84
N LEU A 89 -10.64 -7.51 -1.28
CA LEU A 89 -11.39 -8.46 -0.45
C LEU A 89 -11.77 -9.70 -1.26
N GLU A 90 -12.28 -9.53 -2.47
CA GLU A 90 -12.70 -10.63 -3.34
C GLU A 90 -11.52 -11.44 -3.85
N ARG A 91 -10.46 -10.79 -4.36
CA ARG A 91 -9.29 -11.45 -4.96
C ARG A 91 -8.56 -12.35 -3.98
N TYR A 92 -8.46 -11.93 -2.72
CA TYR A 92 -7.71 -12.65 -1.70
C TYR A 92 -8.61 -13.28 -0.62
N HIS A 93 -9.93 -13.27 -0.83
CA HIS A 93 -10.92 -13.84 0.08
C HIS A 93 -10.77 -13.33 1.52
N LEU A 94 -10.58 -12.02 1.66
CA LEU A 94 -10.35 -11.38 2.95
C LEU A 94 -11.66 -10.99 3.62
N ASN A 95 -11.63 -10.99 4.94
CA ASN A 95 -12.67 -10.46 5.79
C ASN A 95 -12.21 -9.09 6.33
N ALA A 96 -12.95 -8.03 6.01
CA ALA A 96 -12.58 -6.68 6.43
C ALA A 96 -12.50 -6.56 7.96
N GLN A 97 -13.44 -7.20 8.67
CA GLN A 97 -13.55 -7.19 10.13
C GLN A 97 -12.39 -7.89 10.85
N GLU A 98 -11.60 -8.69 10.13
CA GLU A 98 -10.40 -9.36 10.65
C GLU A 98 -9.11 -8.72 10.12
N SER A 99 -9.23 -7.56 9.45
CA SER A 99 -8.13 -6.90 8.76
C SER A 99 -7.88 -5.50 9.31
N VAL A 100 -6.61 -5.12 9.41
CA VAL A 100 -6.19 -3.74 9.72
C VAL A 100 -5.75 -3.05 8.43
N PHE A 101 -6.38 -1.91 8.11
CA PHE A 101 -6.00 -1.05 7.00
C PHE A 101 -5.18 0.14 7.46
N ILE A 102 -4.04 0.38 6.81
CA ILE A 102 -3.02 1.34 7.22
C ILE A 102 -2.74 2.26 6.03
N ASP A 103 -2.92 3.57 6.20
CA ASP A 103 -2.79 4.56 5.12
C ASP A 103 -2.54 5.96 5.72
N ASP A 104 -1.90 6.86 4.96
CA ASP A 104 -1.62 8.24 5.37
C ASP A 104 -2.74 9.22 5.00
N SER A 105 -3.66 8.81 4.11
CA SER A 105 -4.79 9.62 3.69
C SER A 105 -6.03 9.35 4.56
N LEU A 106 -6.47 10.37 5.29
CA LEU A 106 -7.66 10.28 6.15
C LEU A 106 -8.92 9.82 5.38
N LYS A 107 -9.08 10.23 4.12
CA LYS A 107 -10.22 9.79 3.27
C LYS A 107 -10.20 8.30 2.98
N ASN A 108 -9.01 7.71 2.79
CA ASN A 108 -8.85 6.27 2.58
C ASN A 108 -9.18 5.53 3.87
N ILE A 109 -8.72 6.06 5.02
CA ILE A 109 -9.01 5.52 6.35
C ILE A 109 -10.52 5.54 6.63
N GLU A 110 -11.21 6.63 6.37
CA GLU A 110 -12.67 6.73 6.54
C GLU A 110 -13.42 5.72 5.66
N THR A 111 -12.97 5.56 4.41
CA THR A 111 -13.57 4.57 3.49
C THR A 111 -13.35 3.16 3.99
N ALA A 112 -12.11 2.78 4.35
CA ALA A 112 -11.82 1.46 4.89
C ALA A 112 -12.61 1.16 6.17
N ARG A 113 -12.70 2.13 7.09
CA ARG A 113 -13.52 1.99 8.30
C ARG A 113 -15.00 1.75 7.98
N SER A 114 -15.54 2.46 6.97
CA SER A 114 -16.93 2.27 6.53
C SER A 114 -17.21 0.87 5.97
N LEU A 115 -16.16 0.17 5.50
CA LEU A 115 -16.20 -1.18 4.99
C LEU A 115 -15.96 -2.25 6.07
N GLY A 116 -15.70 -1.85 7.32
CA GLY A 116 -15.53 -2.76 8.45
C GLY A 116 -14.09 -3.09 8.82
N PHE A 117 -13.10 -2.43 8.22
CA PHE A 117 -11.70 -2.58 8.64
C PHE A 117 -11.44 -1.91 9.99
N GLU A 118 -10.57 -2.51 10.80
CA GLU A 118 -9.80 -1.74 11.77
C GLU A 118 -8.81 -0.85 11.03
N THR A 119 -8.52 0.36 11.54
CA THR A 119 -7.74 1.34 10.76
C THR A 119 -6.68 2.03 11.58
N VAL A 120 -5.50 2.22 10.99
CA VAL A 120 -4.42 3.08 11.53
C VAL A 120 -4.13 4.19 10.53
N HIS A 121 -4.36 5.44 10.93
CA HIS A 121 -3.98 6.61 10.14
C HIS A 121 -2.53 6.98 10.46
N ILE A 122 -1.64 6.90 9.48
CA ILE A 122 -0.23 7.27 9.65
C ILE A 122 -0.03 8.77 9.37
N THR A 123 0.51 9.48 10.35
CA THR A 123 1.11 10.81 10.21
C THR A 123 2.62 10.73 10.46
N PRO A 124 3.40 11.80 10.20
CA PRO A 124 4.84 11.80 10.48
C PRO A 124 5.22 11.48 11.93
N GLU A 125 4.32 11.72 12.88
CA GLU A 125 4.52 11.48 14.31
C GLU A 125 4.04 10.10 14.76
N THR A 126 3.36 9.34 13.89
CA THR A 126 2.80 8.04 14.23
C THR A 126 3.91 7.01 14.47
N ASN A 127 3.85 6.34 15.62
CA ASN A 127 4.63 5.13 15.86
C ASN A 127 3.77 3.91 15.49
N LEU A 128 3.98 3.39 14.28
CA LEU A 128 3.19 2.27 13.75
C LEU A 128 3.25 1.01 14.63
N GLU A 129 4.42 0.72 15.21
CA GLU A 129 4.57 -0.44 16.10
C GLU A 129 3.66 -0.30 17.31
N LYS A 130 3.64 0.88 17.94
CA LYS A 130 2.78 1.15 19.09
C LYS A 130 1.30 1.06 18.74
N GLU A 131 0.88 1.65 17.62
CA GLU A 131 -0.52 1.59 17.18
C GLU A 131 -0.99 0.14 16.99
N LEU A 132 -0.18 -0.71 16.37
CA LEU A 132 -0.54 -2.11 16.17
C LEU A 132 -0.55 -2.91 17.49
N ILE A 133 0.38 -2.65 18.40
CA ILE A 133 0.38 -3.28 19.74
C ILE A 133 -0.86 -2.86 20.54
N ASP A 134 -1.27 -1.59 20.48
CA ASP A 134 -2.46 -1.09 21.17
C ASP A 134 -3.76 -1.70 20.61
N LEU A 135 -3.76 -2.08 19.33
CA LEU A 135 -4.83 -2.88 18.70
C LEU A 135 -4.77 -4.38 19.06
N GLY A 136 -3.77 -4.82 19.82
CA GLY A 136 -3.59 -6.20 20.25
C GLY A 136 -2.84 -7.10 19.25
N ILE A 137 -2.22 -6.51 18.22
CA ILE A 137 -1.42 -7.24 17.23
C ILE A 137 -0.04 -7.57 17.83
N GLN A 138 0.41 -8.82 17.67
CA GLN A 138 1.64 -9.33 18.30
C GLN A 138 2.67 -9.75 17.26
N PHE A 139 3.89 -9.20 17.33
CA PHE A 139 5.01 -9.49 16.41
C PHE A 139 6.38 -9.12 17.00
#